data_AF-A0A8J6GA41-F1
#
_entry.id   AF-A0A8J6GA41-F1
#
_cell.length_a   1.000
_cell.length_b   1.000
_cell.length_c   1.000
_cell.angle_alpha   90.00
_cell.angle_beta   90.00
_cell.angle_gamma   90.00
#
_symmetry.space_group_name_H-M   'P 1'
#
loop_
_entity.id
_entity.type
_entity.pdbx_description
1 polymer ?
#
loop_
_entity_poly.entity_id
_entity_poly.type
_entity_poly.pdbx_seq_one_letter_code
_entity_poly.pdbx_strand_id
1 'polypeptide(L)'
;MQRFNVGEDCPVFDGLFEFCQLSTGGSVASAGKLNKQQTDIAVNWAGGLLHAKKFEASGFCYINDIILAILELLKYHQRVLYIDIDTHHGDGVEEAFYTTDRVMTMSFHKYGEYFPGTGDLRDIGAGKGKYYAVNYPLRDGIDDEFYEAIFKPVMSKVMEMFQPSAVVLQCGSDSLSGDRLGCFNLTIKGHAKCVEFVKSFNLPMLMLGGGGYTIRNVARCWTYEIAVALDTEIPNELPYNDYFEYFGPDFKLHISPSNMTNQNTNEYLEKIKQRLFENLRMLSMRLGSKCRQSLRMPSQRIVVTRMKKTLKNASPSAPLTNGLPVRKNFLIQMRREKVVARTLLISKKPKESKQRMKKKKIQKRKRKSQKRKKPSRRSQKPKGSKKRSS
;
A
#
# COMPACT_ATOMS: atom_id res chain seq x y z
N MET A 1 -3.26 26.12 7.02
CA MET A 1 -2.86 25.27 5.89
C MET A 1 -1.37 24.98 5.92
N GLN A 2 -0.50 26.01 6.06
CA GLN A 2 0.96 25.85 6.22
C GLN A 2 1.39 24.81 7.28
N ARG A 3 0.78 24.79 8.48
CA ARG A 3 1.09 23.80 9.53
C ARG A 3 0.93 22.34 9.09
N PHE A 4 0.02 22.06 8.16
CA PHE A 4 -0.33 20.71 7.72
C PHE A 4 0.24 20.40 6.33
N ASN A 5 1.12 21.26 5.82
CA ASN A 5 1.70 21.18 4.48
C ASN A 5 0.65 21.00 3.35
N VAL A 6 -0.50 21.67 3.50
CA VAL A 6 -1.55 21.74 2.46
C VAL A 6 -1.40 23.09 1.75
N GLY A 7 -1.24 23.07 0.43
CA GLY A 7 -0.86 24.24 -0.36
C GLY A 7 -0.48 23.88 -1.80
N GLU A 8 0.81 23.93 -2.11
CA GLU A 8 1.35 23.76 -3.46
C GLU A 8 1.22 22.31 -3.95
N ASP A 9 2.08 21.41 -3.50
CA ASP A 9 2.07 20.00 -3.92
C ASP A 9 0.86 19.23 -3.35
N CYS A 10 0.23 19.74 -2.31
CA CYS A 10 -0.97 19.14 -1.70
C CYS A 10 -2.13 20.15 -1.74
N PRO A 11 -2.74 20.39 -2.92
CA PRO A 11 -3.74 21.42 -3.10
C PRO A 11 -5.07 21.13 -2.38
N VAL A 12 -5.79 22.19 -2.04
CA VAL A 12 -7.19 22.07 -1.65
C VAL A 12 -8.04 21.94 -2.90
N PHE A 13 -8.90 20.92 -2.94
CA PHE A 13 -9.89 20.74 -4.01
C PHE A 13 -11.23 20.30 -3.43
N ASP A 14 -12.30 20.57 -4.18
CA ASP A 14 -13.65 20.16 -3.79
C ASP A 14 -13.74 18.63 -3.73
N GLY A 15 -14.24 18.12 -2.60
CA GLY A 15 -14.30 16.66 -2.37
C GLY A 15 -13.02 16.04 -1.83
N LEU A 16 -11.97 16.83 -1.49
CA LEU A 16 -10.70 16.31 -0.94
C LEU A 16 -10.91 15.29 0.20
N PHE A 17 -11.76 15.59 1.17
CA PHE A 17 -11.98 14.67 2.28
C PHE A 17 -12.69 13.38 1.85
N GLU A 18 -13.64 13.47 0.92
CA GLU A 18 -14.34 12.30 0.37
C GLU A 18 -13.39 11.41 -0.42
N PHE A 19 -12.50 12.00 -1.22
CA PHE A 19 -11.41 11.30 -1.89
C PHE A 19 -10.57 10.50 -0.89
N CYS A 20 -10.12 11.14 0.21
CA CYS A 20 -9.37 10.46 1.25
C CYS A 20 -10.18 9.33 1.92
N GLN A 21 -11.48 9.53 2.16
CA GLN A 21 -12.35 8.53 2.76
C GLN A 21 -12.50 7.28 1.87
N LEU A 22 -12.65 7.45 0.56
CA LEU A 22 -12.78 6.34 -0.39
C LEU A 22 -11.47 5.56 -0.52
N SER A 23 -10.37 6.28 -0.73
CA SER A 23 -9.01 5.70 -0.79
C SER A 23 -8.70 4.89 0.47
N THR A 24 -8.85 5.50 1.65
CA THR A 24 -8.59 4.85 2.95
C THR A 24 -9.57 3.72 3.23
N GLY A 25 -10.85 3.92 2.92
CA GLY A 25 -11.92 2.95 3.16
C GLY A 25 -11.67 1.65 2.41
N GLY A 26 -11.20 1.73 1.16
CA GLY A 26 -10.82 0.56 0.36
C GLY A 26 -9.72 -0.27 1.04
N SER A 27 -8.61 0.37 1.42
CA SER A 27 -7.45 -0.33 2.02
C SER A 27 -7.78 -0.97 3.36
N VAL A 28 -8.50 -0.26 4.24
CA VAL A 28 -8.92 -0.79 5.55
C VAL A 28 -9.96 -1.91 5.41
N ALA A 29 -10.92 -1.78 4.48
CA ALA A 29 -11.90 -2.83 4.24
C ALA A 29 -11.25 -4.11 3.68
N SER A 30 -10.30 -3.95 2.76
CA SER A 30 -9.50 -5.03 2.18
C SER A 30 -8.64 -5.73 3.23
N ALA A 31 -7.93 -4.99 4.09
CA ALA A 31 -7.22 -5.56 5.24
C ALA A 31 -8.15 -6.34 6.17
N GLY A 32 -9.36 -5.80 6.44
CA GLY A 32 -10.39 -6.49 7.21
C GLY A 32 -10.90 -7.79 6.56
N LYS A 33 -10.90 -7.89 5.23
CA LYS A 33 -11.25 -9.11 4.48
C LYS A 33 -10.14 -10.17 4.58
N LEU A 34 -8.88 -9.76 4.45
CA LEU A 34 -7.70 -10.61 4.61
C LEU A 34 -7.63 -11.18 6.04
N ASN A 35 -7.78 -10.34 7.06
CA ASN A 35 -7.83 -10.78 8.47
C ASN A 35 -8.93 -11.80 8.76
N LYS A 36 -10.09 -11.68 8.10
CA LYS A 36 -11.21 -12.61 8.22
C LYS A 36 -11.05 -13.87 7.36
N GLN A 37 -9.94 -14.01 6.64
CA GLN A 37 -9.66 -15.12 5.73
C GLN A 37 -10.78 -15.31 4.69
N GLN A 38 -11.36 -14.20 4.22
CA GLN A 38 -12.43 -14.21 3.21
C GLN A 38 -11.90 -14.06 1.78
N THR A 39 -10.61 -13.77 1.63
CA THR A 39 -9.90 -13.65 0.36
C THR A 39 -8.41 -13.86 0.62
N ASP A 40 -7.68 -14.34 -0.40
CA ASP A 40 -6.23 -14.49 -0.36
C ASP A 40 -5.53 -13.21 -0.82
N ILE A 41 -6.09 -12.57 -1.85
CA ILE A 41 -5.61 -11.29 -2.41
C ILE A 41 -6.75 -10.27 -2.34
N ALA A 42 -6.45 -9.05 -1.93
CA ALA A 42 -7.35 -7.92 -2.01
C ALA A 42 -6.66 -6.75 -2.72
N VAL A 43 -7.40 -5.99 -3.53
CA VAL A 43 -6.83 -4.92 -4.36
C VAL A 43 -7.57 -3.61 -4.13
N ASN A 44 -6.82 -2.52 -4.00
CA ASN A 44 -7.37 -1.15 -3.95
C ASN A 44 -6.45 -0.16 -4.67
N TRP A 45 -6.70 0.07 -5.97
CA TRP A 45 -5.93 1.02 -6.78
C TRP A 45 -6.11 2.49 -6.40
N ALA A 46 -7.16 2.84 -5.66
CA ALA A 46 -7.33 4.20 -5.13
C ALA A 46 -6.46 4.48 -3.89
N GLY A 47 -5.88 3.43 -3.28
CA GLY A 47 -4.98 3.52 -2.13
C GLY A 47 -3.51 3.58 -2.56
N GLY A 48 -2.61 3.39 -1.60
CA GLY A 48 -1.17 3.42 -1.84
C GLY A 48 -0.54 4.81 -1.67
N LEU A 49 -1.17 5.70 -0.89
CA LEU A 49 -0.72 7.08 -0.69
C LEU A 49 0.39 7.14 0.38
N LEU A 50 1.60 6.75 -0.02
CA LEU A 50 2.73 6.43 0.88
C LEU A 50 3.36 7.63 1.60
N HIS A 51 3.24 8.85 1.07
CA HIS A 51 3.97 10.02 1.58
C HIS A 51 3.29 10.72 2.75
N ALA A 52 1.99 10.46 2.97
CA ALA A 52 1.24 11.12 4.03
C ALA A 52 1.85 10.80 5.41
N LYS A 53 2.08 11.85 6.21
CA LYS A 53 2.68 11.76 7.55
C LYS A 53 1.61 11.76 8.63
N LYS A 54 2.03 11.61 9.89
CA LYS A 54 1.10 11.62 11.03
C LYS A 54 0.35 12.94 11.21
N PHE A 55 0.99 14.07 10.90
CA PHE A 55 0.45 15.40 11.17
C PHE A 55 0.52 16.37 9.98
N GLU A 56 0.89 15.90 8.79
CA GLU A 56 0.99 16.74 7.59
C GLU A 56 0.81 15.90 6.31
N ALA A 57 0.33 16.58 5.26
CA ALA A 57 0.29 16.03 3.91
C ALA A 57 1.67 16.14 3.26
N SER A 58 1.98 15.30 2.28
CA SER A 58 3.23 15.35 1.52
C SER A 58 3.07 14.60 0.21
N GLY A 59 3.73 15.05 -0.87
CA GLY A 59 3.78 14.33 -2.16
C GLY A 59 2.41 13.84 -2.64
N PHE A 60 1.44 14.76 -2.77
CA PHE A 60 0.05 14.48 -3.15
C PHE A 60 -0.77 13.62 -2.16
N CYS A 61 -0.19 13.21 -1.02
CA CYS A 61 -0.80 12.30 -0.06
C CYS A 61 -1.27 13.02 1.21
N TYR A 62 -2.54 12.82 1.59
CA TYR A 62 -3.16 13.51 2.75
C TYR A 62 -3.46 12.58 3.93
N ILE A 63 -3.90 11.35 3.65
CA ILE A 63 -4.12 10.29 4.64
C ILE A 63 -3.38 9.06 4.16
N ASN A 64 -2.55 8.48 5.03
CA ASN A 64 -1.79 7.29 4.71
C ASN A 64 -2.68 6.05 4.94
N ASP A 65 -3.35 5.61 3.87
CA ASP A 65 -4.22 4.44 3.89
C ASP A 65 -3.45 3.14 4.18
N ILE A 66 -2.18 3.10 3.76
CA ILE A 66 -1.28 1.95 3.94
C ILE A 66 -1.02 1.70 5.42
N ILE A 67 -0.66 2.74 6.19
CA ILE A 67 -0.44 2.63 7.64
C ILE A 67 -1.70 2.08 8.33
N LEU A 68 -2.87 2.60 7.96
CA LEU A 68 -4.14 2.19 8.54
C LEU A 68 -4.49 0.73 8.20
N ALA A 69 -4.22 0.30 6.97
CA ALA A 69 -4.38 -1.09 6.56
C ALA A 69 -3.41 -2.03 7.30
N ILE A 70 -2.14 -1.66 7.44
CA ILE A 70 -1.15 -2.44 8.21
C ILE A 70 -1.56 -2.54 9.68
N LEU A 71 -2.02 -1.45 10.30
CA LEU A 71 -2.54 -1.48 11.67
C LEU A 71 -3.75 -2.41 11.84
N GLU A 72 -4.61 -2.50 10.82
CA GLU A 72 -5.70 -3.49 10.79
C GLU A 72 -5.13 -4.91 10.71
N LEU A 73 -4.19 -5.20 9.80
CA LEU A 73 -3.54 -6.51 9.66
C LEU A 73 -2.81 -6.94 10.94
N LEU A 74 -2.14 -6.02 11.63
CA LEU A 74 -1.43 -6.27 12.89
C LEU A 74 -2.34 -6.74 14.05
N LYS A 75 -3.66 -6.72 13.90
CA LYS A 75 -4.58 -7.34 14.86
C LYS A 75 -4.54 -8.87 14.83
N TYR A 76 -4.18 -9.47 13.69
CA TYR A 76 -4.15 -10.92 13.49
C TYR A 76 -2.77 -11.44 13.07
N HIS A 77 -1.96 -10.60 12.43
CA HIS A 77 -0.65 -10.98 11.91
C HIS A 77 0.47 -10.48 12.83
N GLN A 78 1.32 -11.38 13.31
CA GLN A 78 2.45 -11.02 14.19
C GLN A 78 3.48 -10.14 13.44
N ARG A 79 3.72 -10.46 12.17
CA ARG A 79 4.66 -9.78 11.27
C ARG A 79 4.00 -9.48 9.94
N VAL A 80 3.96 -8.21 9.55
CA VAL A 80 3.44 -7.73 8.26
C VAL A 80 4.61 -7.18 7.45
N LEU A 81 4.77 -7.64 6.22
CA LEU A 81 5.77 -7.12 5.29
C LEU A 81 5.13 -6.07 4.39
N TYR A 82 5.73 -4.89 4.32
CA TYR A 82 5.40 -3.85 3.36
C TYR A 82 6.48 -3.81 2.28
N ILE A 83 6.05 -3.89 1.02
CA ILE A 83 6.92 -3.82 -0.16
C ILE A 83 6.44 -2.65 -1.01
N ASP A 84 7.39 -1.83 -1.45
CA ASP A 84 7.14 -0.60 -2.19
C ASP A 84 7.99 -0.58 -3.46
N ILE A 85 7.31 -0.52 -4.61
CA ILE A 85 7.92 -0.44 -5.96
C ILE A 85 7.58 0.88 -6.67
N ASP A 86 7.09 1.88 -5.94
CA ASP A 86 7.03 3.27 -6.40
C ASP A 86 8.44 3.78 -6.69
N THR A 87 8.58 4.72 -7.63
CA THR A 87 9.91 5.32 -7.88
C THR A 87 10.37 6.20 -6.72
N HIS A 88 9.45 6.70 -5.90
CA HIS A 88 9.74 7.48 -4.70
C HIS A 88 9.87 6.59 -3.46
N HIS A 89 10.69 7.03 -2.51
CA HIS A 89 10.83 6.32 -1.24
C HIS A 89 9.52 6.32 -0.44
N GLY A 90 9.14 5.14 0.08
CA GLY A 90 8.06 4.80 1.03
C GLY A 90 8.07 5.49 2.39
N ASP A 91 8.44 6.77 2.44
CA ASP A 91 8.89 7.48 3.62
C ASP A 91 7.84 7.62 4.74
N GLY A 92 6.57 7.85 4.42
CA GLY A 92 5.50 7.93 5.42
C GLY A 92 5.25 6.59 6.12
N VAL A 93 5.26 5.50 5.36
CA VAL A 93 5.08 4.14 5.90
C VAL A 93 6.31 3.73 6.72
N GLU A 94 7.51 3.99 6.21
CA GLU A 94 8.76 3.75 6.93
C GLU A 94 8.80 4.50 8.26
N GLU A 95 8.52 5.81 8.27
CA GLU A 95 8.52 6.63 9.49
C GLU A 95 7.56 6.07 10.55
N ALA A 96 6.36 5.66 10.14
CA ALA A 96 5.34 5.17 11.06
C ALA A 96 5.73 3.87 11.77
N PHE A 97 6.56 3.04 11.13
CA PHE A 97 6.98 1.74 11.66
C PHE A 97 8.47 1.67 12.01
N TYR A 98 9.20 2.78 11.92
CA TYR A 98 10.67 2.87 12.07
C TYR A 98 11.23 2.29 13.37
N THR A 99 10.39 2.18 14.41
CA THR A 99 10.78 1.72 15.75
C THR A 99 10.19 0.38 16.18
N THR A 100 9.48 -0.34 15.29
CA THR A 100 8.91 -1.67 15.58
C THR A 100 9.55 -2.78 14.74
N ASP A 101 9.59 -3.99 15.30
CA ASP A 101 10.00 -5.24 14.65
C ASP A 101 8.81 -6.06 14.11
N ARG A 102 7.58 -5.56 14.27
CA ARG A 102 6.36 -6.22 13.77
C ARG A 102 6.04 -5.89 12.31
N VAL A 103 6.64 -4.84 11.77
CA VAL A 103 6.49 -4.44 10.38
C VAL A 103 7.88 -4.28 9.81
N MET A 104 8.11 -4.88 8.64
CA MET A 104 9.31 -4.61 7.85
C MET A 104 8.91 -3.80 6.64
N THR A 105 9.59 -2.69 6.39
CA THR A 105 9.44 -1.88 5.17
C THR A 105 10.57 -2.20 4.22
N MET A 106 10.23 -2.53 2.97
CA MET A 106 11.17 -2.74 1.87
C MET A 106 10.81 -1.81 0.72
N SER A 107 11.69 -0.86 0.39
CA SER A 107 11.45 0.09 -0.70
C SER A 107 12.60 0.07 -1.72
N PHE A 108 12.24 0.07 -3.00
CA PHE A 108 13.15 0.18 -4.13
C PHE A 108 12.85 1.47 -4.90
N HIS A 109 13.71 2.48 -4.79
CA HIS A 109 13.37 3.83 -5.23
C HIS A 109 14.59 4.57 -5.77
N LYS A 110 14.34 5.62 -6.56
CA LYS A 110 15.40 6.55 -6.95
C LYS A 110 15.91 7.30 -5.73
N TYR A 111 17.24 7.45 -5.64
CA TYR A 111 17.89 8.21 -4.58
C TYR A 111 18.99 9.13 -5.12
N GLY A 112 19.12 10.31 -4.52
CA GLY A 112 20.02 11.39 -4.95
C GLY A 112 19.28 12.47 -5.73
N GLU A 113 19.19 13.68 -5.15
CA GLU A 113 18.46 14.84 -5.69
C GLU A 113 17.05 14.50 -6.17
N TYR A 114 16.31 13.71 -5.38
CA TYR A 114 14.97 13.25 -5.72
C TYR A 114 14.06 13.31 -4.49
N PHE A 115 12.77 13.57 -4.72
CA PHE A 115 11.77 13.53 -3.65
C PHE A 115 11.63 12.09 -3.14
N PRO A 116 11.46 11.85 -1.82
CA PRO A 116 11.36 12.80 -0.71
C PRO A 116 12.70 13.14 -0.03
N GLY A 117 13.83 12.69 -0.57
CA GLY A 117 15.17 12.93 0.01
C GLY A 117 15.56 12.02 1.18
N THR A 118 14.80 10.95 1.42
CA THR A 118 15.08 9.90 2.42
C THR A 118 15.22 8.53 1.74
N GLY A 119 15.57 7.47 2.49
CA GLY A 119 15.71 6.12 1.93
C GLY A 119 17.16 5.78 1.56
N ASP A 120 18.14 6.37 2.27
CA ASP A 120 19.54 6.01 2.07
C ASP A 120 19.77 4.53 2.45
N LEU A 121 20.81 3.90 1.89
CA LEU A 121 21.26 2.57 2.28
C LEU A 121 21.52 2.43 3.80
N ARG A 122 21.81 3.54 4.48
CA ARG A 122 22.07 3.61 5.92
C ARG A 122 20.82 3.77 6.77
N ASP A 123 19.67 4.07 6.17
CA ASP A 123 18.38 4.18 6.85
C ASP A 123 17.85 2.77 7.12
N ILE A 124 18.15 2.26 8.31
CA ILE A 124 17.92 0.86 8.70
C ILE A 124 16.96 0.72 9.88
N GLY A 125 16.22 1.76 10.26
CA GLY A 125 15.34 1.77 11.42
C GLY A 125 16.06 2.05 12.75
N ALA A 126 15.29 2.20 13.82
CA ALA A 126 15.79 2.57 15.14
C ALA A 126 15.21 1.70 16.27
N GLY A 127 15.96 1.56 17.36
CA GLY A 127 15.48 0.83 18.55
C GLY A 127 15.09 -0.63 18.25
N LYS A 128 13.82 -0.99 18.45
CA LYS A 128 13.32 -2.33 18.08
C LYS A 128 13.26 -2.53 16.57
N GLY A 129 12.94 -1.49 15.80
CA GLY A 129 12.88 -1.53 14.34
C GLY A 129 14.23 -1.47 13.61
N LYS A 130 15.37 -1.41 14.33
CA LYS A 130 16.68 -1.50 13.68
C LYS A 130 16.82 -2.85 12.94
N TYR A 131 17.21 -2.79 11.66
CA TYR A 131 17.23 -3.83 10.63
C TYR A 131 15.86 -4.25 10.07
N TYR A 132 14.80 -3.52 10.38
CA TYR A 132 13.44 -3.76 9.84
C TYR A 132 13.00 -2.69 8.84
N ALA A 133 13.82 -1.67 8.58
CA ALA A 133 13.69 -0.82 7.40
C ALA A 133 14.80 -1.20 6.41
N VAL A 134 14.43 -1.49 5.17
CA VAL A 134 15.32 -1.98 4.13
C VAL A 134 15.13 -1.13 2.88
N ASN A 135 16.17 -0.40 2.50
CA ASN A 135 16.12 0.58 1.42
C ASN A 135 17.10 0.21 0.32
N TYR A 136 16.61 0.12 -0.92
CA TYR A 136 17.41 -0.10 -2.11
C TYR A 136 17.45 1.19 -2.94
N PRO A 137 18.42 2.09 -2.67
CA PRO A 137 18.58 3.31 -3.45
C PRO A 137 19.06 2.98 -4.86
N LEU A 138 18.42 3.56 -5.86
CA LEU A 138 18.68 3.35 -7.29
C LEU A 138 18.97 4.68 -8.00
N ARG A 139 19.57 4.57 -9.18
CA ARG A 139 19.80 5.65 -10.12
C ARG A 139 18.85 5.54 -11.31
N ASP A 140 18.88 6.54 -12.19
CA ASP A 140 18.01 6.62 -13.35
C ASP A 140 18.18 5.43 -14.30
N GLY A 141 17.11 5.15 -15.04
CA GLY A 141 17.12 4.27 -16.20
C GLY A 141 17.22 2.78 -15.89
N ILE A 142 16.97 2.33 -14.65
CA ILE A 142 16.92 0.89 -14.36
C ILE A 142 15.89 0.19 -15.26
N ASP A 143 16.30 -0.91 -15.86
CA ASP A 143 15.51 -1.73 -16.78
C ASP A 143 14.95 -3.00 -16.10
N ASP A 144 14.13 -3.74 -16.83
CA ASP A 144 13.44 -4.94 -16.34
C ASP A 144 14.43 -6.01 -15.85
N GLU A 145 15.50 -6.25 -16.62
CA GLU A 145 16.50 -7.26 -16.34
C GLU A 145 17.26 -6.96 -15.05
N PHE A 146 17.74 -5.72 -14.88
CA PHE A 146 18.49 -5.31 -13.71
C PHE A 146 17.59 -5.24 -12.47
N TYR A 147 16.35 -4.75 -12.62
CA TYR A 147 15.40 -4.68 -11.52
C TYR A 147 15.01 -6.08 -11.02
N GLU A 148 14.70 -7.02 -11.92
CA GLU A 148 14.39 -8.40 -11.55
C GLU A 148 15.57 -9.10 -10.85
N ALA A 149 16.79 -8.88 -11.37
CA ALA A 149 18.02 -9.47 -10.83
C ALA A 149 18.34 -9.03 -9.39
N ILE A 150 17.85 -7.88 -8.95
CA ILE A 150 17.98 -7.41 -7.55
C ILE A 150 16.74 -7.73 -6.71
N PHE A 151 15.54 -7.61 -7.29
CA PHE A 151 14.29 -7.75 -6.56
C PHE A 151 14.13 -9.18 -6.04
N LYS A 152 14.24 -10.19 -6.92
CA LYS A 152 14.02 -11.59 -6.53
C LYS A 152 14.97 -12.05 -5.42
N PRO A 153 16.30 -11.84 -5.50
CA PRO A 153 17.21 -12.27 -4.43
C PRO A 153 16.98 -11.54 -3.10
N VAL A 154 16.77 -10.22 -3.12
CA VAL A 154 16.54 -9.44 -1.91
C VAL A 154 15.23 -9.86 -1.26
N MET A 155 14.16 -9.96 -2.03
CA MET A 155 12.85 -10.37 -1.52
C MET A 155 12.84 -11.81 -1.02
N SER A 156 13.54 -12.73 -1.69
CA SER A 156 13.74 -14.09 -1.17
C SER A 156 14.38 -14.06 0.23
N LYS A 157 15.42 -13.22 0.41
CA LYS A 157 16.12 -13.11 1.69
C LYS A 157 15.26 -12.44 2.76
N VAL A 158 14.49 -11.41 2.39
CA VAL A 158 13.51 -10.78 3.28
C VAL A 158 12.48 -11.80 3.76
N MET A 159 11.89 -12.59 2.86
CA MET A 159 10.93 -13.64 3.23
C MET A 159 11.56 -14.70 4.14
N GLU A 160 12.77 -15.16 3.85
CA GLU A 160 13.51 -16.14 4.67
C GLU A 160 13.76 -15.63 6.10
N MET A 161 14.20 -14.38 6.24
CA MET A 161 14.68 -13.84 7.52
C MET A 161 13.53 -13.24 8.35
N PHE A 162 12.61 -12.52 7.71
CA PHE A 162 11.51 -11.84 8.39
C PHE A 162 10.31 -12.76 8.60
N GLN A 163 10.07 -13.74 7.72
CA GLN A 163 8.95 -14.68 7.79
C GLN A 163 7.61 -13.98 8.09
N PRO A 164 7.14 -13.06 7.23
CA PRO A 164 5.86 -12.39 7.43
C PRO A 164 4.70 -13.38 7.33
N SER A 165 3.53 -13.01 7.87
CA SER A 165 2.29 -13.75 7.69
C SER A 165 1.21 -13.00 6.91
N ALA A 166 1.49 -11.77 6.48
CA ALA A 166 0.72 -10.99 5.51
C ALA A 166 1.66 -10.01 4.80
N VAL A 167 1.30 -9.66 3.55
CA VAL A 167 2.05 -8.74 2.71
C VAL A 167 1.15 -7.59 2.26
N VAL A 168 1.69 -6.37 2.28
CA VAL A 168 1.12 -5.21 1.60
C VAL A 168 2.11 -4.80 0.51
N LEU A 169 1.69 -4.86 -0.75
CA LEU A 169 2.48 -4.47 -1.91
C LEU A 169 1.87 -3.18 -2.49
N GLN A 170 2.62 -2.09 -2.39
CA GLN A 170 2.31 -0.84 -3.08
C GLN A 170 2.86 -0.96 -4.50
N CYS A 171 2.00 -0.78 -5.50
CA CYS A 171 2.31 -0.92 -6.93
C CYS A 171 2.36 0.44 -7.62
N GLY A 172 3.15 1.38 -7.08
CA GLY A 172 3.41 2.67 -7.70
C GLY A 172 3.86 2.49 -9.14
N SER A 173 3.15 3.11 -10.07
CA SER A 173 3.31 2.94 -11.52
C SER A 173 4.16 4.05 -12.15
N ASP A 174 4.70 4.97 -11.35
CA ASP A 174 5.65 5.99 -11.80
C ASP A 174 7.08 5.45 -11.97
N SER A 175 7.36 4.22 -11.53
CA SER A 175 8.58 3.47 -11.84
C SER A 175 8.61 2.93 -13.29
N LEU A 176 7.54 3.13 -14.07
CA LEU A 176 7.48 2.74 -15.48
C LEU A 176 8.26 3.68 -16.41
N SER A 177 8.72 3.11 -17.52
CA SER A 177 9.25 3.83 -18.67
C SER A 177 8.27 4.88 -19.20
N GLY A 178 8.79 6.08 -19.42
CA GLY A 178 8.02 7.21 -19.98
C GLY A 178 6.98 7.78 -19.03
N ASP A 179 7.13 7.58 -17.72
CA ASP A 179 6.39 8.34 -16.73
C ASP A 179 6.73 9.85 -16.81
N ARG A 180 5.83 10.73 -16.35
CA ARG A 180 6.04 12.18 -16.41
C ARG A 180 6.95 12.72 -15.30
N LEU A 181 7.03 12.04 -14.16
CA LEU A 181 7.84 12.44 -13.01
C LEU A 181 8.93 11.41 -12.68
N GLY A 182 8.65 10.12 -12.91
CA GLY A 182 9.61 9.04 -12.77
C GLY A 182 10.67 9.02 -13.86
N CYS A 183 11.83 8.46 -13.53
CA CYS A 183 12.97 8.34 -14.45
C CYS A 183 13.59 6.93 -14.44
N PHE A 184 12.76 5.92 -14.22
CA PHE A 184 13.10 4.52 -14.47
C PHE A 184 12.69 4.11 -15.89
N ASN A 185 13.06 2.89 -16.29
CA ASN A 185 12.82 2.37 -17.64
C ASN A 185 12.09 1.01 -17.62
N LEU A 186 11.28 0.75 -16.59
CA LEU A 186 10.56 -0.51 -16.46
C LEU A 186 9.39 -0.62 -17.45
N THR A 187 9.19 -1.80 -18.02
CA THR A 187 7.97 -2.13 -18.74
C THR A 187 6.90 -2.63 -17.77
N ILE A 188 5.66 -2.70 -18.25
CA ILE A 188 4.56 -3.33 -17.51
C ILE A 188 4.87 -4.78 -17.15
N LYS A 189 5.63 -5.50 -17.99
CA LYS A 189 6.01 -6.89 -17.70
C LYS A 189 7.05 -6.95 -16.58
N GLY A 190 8.08 -6.11 -16.64
CA GLY A 190 9.10 -6.03 -15.57
C GLY A 190 8.50 -5.64 -14.23
N HIS A 191 7.63 -4.64 -14.23
CA HIS A 191 6.92 -4.20 -13.03
C HIS A 191 6.02 -5.32 -12.46
N ALA A 192 5.17 -5.95 -13.28
CA ALA A 192 4.28 -7.01 -12.84
C ALA A 192 4.98 -8.32 -12.43
N LYS A 193 6.24 -8.57 -12.85
CA LYS A 193 7.06 -9.67 -12.31
C LYS A 193 7.28 -9.53 -10.81
N CYS A 194 7.22 -8.31 -10.26
CA CYS A 194 7.29 -8.10 -8.82
C CYS A 194 6.04 -8.67 -8.13
N VAL A 195 4.85 -8.38 -8.66
CA VAL A 195 3.58 -8.94 -8.18
C VAL A 195 3.58 -10.46 -8.28
N GLU A 196 3.95 -11.01 -9.43
CA GLU A 196 4.04 -12.46 -9.65
C GLU A 196 4.96 -13.13 -8.63
N PHE A 197 6.14 -12.54 -8.39
CA PHE A 197 7.10 -13.06 -7.44
C PHE A 197 6.59 -13.02 -6.01
N VAL A 198 5.99 -11.91 -5.57
CA VAL A 198 5.42 -11.78 -4.22
C VAL A 198 4.25 -12.75 -4.03
N LYS A 199 3.39 -12.88 -5.04
CA LYS A 199 2.25 -13.82 -5.05
C LYS A 199 2.71 -15.28 -4.87
N SER A 200 3.88 -15.65 -5.41
CA SER A 200 4.42 -17.01 -5.30
C SER A 200 4.68 -17.51 -3.86
N PHE A 201 4.76 -16.59 -2.89
CA PHE A 201 4.93 -16.94 -1.47
C PHE A 201 3.61 -17.36 -0.78
N ASN A 202 2.46 -17.26 -1.45
CA ASN A 202 1.15 -17.72 -0.97
C ASN A 202 0.77 -17.17 0.42
N LEU A 203 1.02 -15.88 0.65
CA LEU A 203 0.61 -15.16 1.85
C LEU A 203 -0.60 -14.25 1.54
N PRO A 204 -1.45 -13.95 2.55
CA PRO A 204 -2.48 -12.92 2.41
C PRO A 204 -1.87 -11.62 1.90
N MET A 205 -2.33 -11.14 0.75
CA MET A 205 -1.70 -10.04 0.03
C MET A 205 -2.70 -8.90 -0.22
N LEU A 206 -2.32 -7.69 0.19
CA LEU A 206 -3.01 -6.45 -0.17
C LEU A 206 -2.22 -5.73 -1.25
N MET A 207 -2.76 -5.62 -2.46
CA MET A 207 -2.19 -4.81 -3.53
C MET A 207 -2.82 -3.42 -3.53
N LEU A 208 -1.99 -2.39 -3.56
CA LEU A 208 -2.40 -0.99 -3.56
C LEU A 208 -1.86 -0.28 -4.80
N GLY A 209 -2.46 0.86 -5.16
CA GLY A 209 -1.94 1.74 -6.19
C GLY A 209 -0.70 2.51 -5.73
N GLY A 210 -0.60 3.78 -6.13
CA GLY A 210 0.56 4.61 -5.85
C GLY A 210 0.69 5.79 -6.81
N GLY A 211 1.91 6.28 -6.98
CA GLY A 211 2.25 7.24 -8.03
C GLY A 211 2.04 6.67 -9.44
N GLY A 212 2.09 7.55 -10.44
CA GLY A 212 1.87 7.20 -11.84
C GLY A 212 1.23 8.36 -12.60
N TYR A 213 2.01 8.99 -13.47
CA TYR A 213 1.69 10.31 -14.02
C TYR A 213 1.56 10.29 -15.55
N THR A 214 1.99 9.21 -16.22
CA THR A 214 1.54 8.86 -17.57
C THR A 214 0.31 7.94 -17.48
N ILE A 215 -0.88 8.55 -17.30
CA ILE A 215 -2.13 7.84 -16.92
C ILE A 215 -2.53 6.65 -17.81
N ARG A 216 -2.22 6.70 -19.11
CA ARG A 216 -2.47 5.56 -20.03
C ARG A 216 -1.64 4.34 -19.66
N ASN A 217 -0.41 4.54 -19.18
CA ASN A 217 0.46 3.46 -18.74
C ASN A 217 0.06 2.97 -17.35
N VAL A 218 -0.43 3.85 -16.46
CA VAL A 218 -1.02 3.45 -15.17
C VAL A 218 -2.19 2.49 -15.38
N ALA A 219 -3.12 2.85 -16.28
CA ALA A 219 -4.26 2.00 -16.61
C ALA A 219 -3.81 0.64 -17.16
N ARG A 220 -2.83 0.61 -18.07
CA ARG A 220 -2.25 -0.63 -18.61
C ARG A 220 -1.59 -1.48 -17.52
N CYS A 221 -0.81 -0.86 -16.65
CA CYS A 221 -0.05 -1.53 -15.59
C CYS A 221 -0.97 -2.24 -14.60
N TRP A 222 -1.85 -1.48 -13.94
CA TRP A 222 -2.75 -2.04 -12.93
C TRP A 222 -3.77 -3.02 -13.52
N THR A 223 -4.15 -2.86 -14.80
CA THR A 223 -4.96 -3.88 -15.51
C THR A 223 -4.20 -5.20 -15.65
N TYR A 224 -2.93 -5.15 -16.06
CA TYR A 224 -2.13 -6.34 -16.23
C TYR A 224 -1.75 -6.99 -14.88
N GLU A 225 -1.48 -6.20 -13.85
CA GLU A 225 -1.23 -6.72 -12.50
C GLU A 225 -2.45 -7.41 -11.88
N ILE A 226 -3.67 -6.98 -12.20
CA ILE A 226 -4.90 -7.75 -11.87
C ILE A 226 -4.87 -9.11 -12.57
N ALA A 227 -4.51 -9.16 -13.86
CA ALA A 227 -4.43 -10.40 -14.60
C ALA A 227 -3.41 -11.38 -13.96
N VAL A 228 -2.27 -10.85 -13.49
CA VAL A 228 -1.28 -11.61 -12.70
C VAL A 228 -1.85 -12.07 -11.37
N ALA A 229 -2.58 -11.22 -10.63
CA ALA A 229 -3.22 -11.60 -9.38
C ALA A 229 -4.25 -12.74 -9.55
N LEU A 230 -4.90 -12.80 -10.72
CA LEU A 230 -5.90 -13.80 -11.08
C LEU A 230 -5.32 -15.05 -11.76
N ASP A 231 -4.01 -15.11 -12.02
CA ASP A 231 -3.35 -16.15 -12.84
C ASP A 231 -3.99 -16.31 -14.23
N THR A 232 -4.37 -15.19 -14.86
CA THR A 232 -4.99 -15.17 -16.19
C THR A 232 -4.13 -14.41 -17.19
N GLU A 233 -3.91 -15.00 -18.35
CA GLU A 233 -3.34 -14.27 -19.48
C GLU A 233 -4.41 -13.43 -20.16
N ILE A 234 -4.05 -12.20 -20.54
CA ILE A 234 -4.88 -11.29 -21.33
C ILE A 234 -4.14 -10.90 -22.61
N PRO A 235 -4.84 -10.72 -23.73
CA PRO A 235 -4.21 -10.39 -25.00
C PRO A 235 -3.54 -9.01 -24.95
N ASN A 236 -2.52 -8.83 -25.79
CA ASN A 236 -1.87 -7.52 -25.93
C ASN A 236 -2.77 -6.50 -26.68
N GLU A 237 -3.77 -6.95 -27.41
CA GLU A 237 -4.79 -6.09 -28.03
C GLU A 237 -5.73 -5.53 -26.96
N LEU A 238 -5.84 -4.21 -26.86
CA LEU A 238 -6.78 -3.61 -25.91
C LEU A 238 -8.22 -3.84 -26.38
N PRO A 239 -9.13 -4.24 -25.48
CA PRO A 239 -10.54 -4.25 -25.79
C PRO A 239 -11.07 -2.82 -25.93
N TYR A 240 -12.10 -2.65 -26.76
CA TYR A 240 -12.82 -1.38 -26.83
C TYR A 240 -13.36 -0.99 -25.44
N ASN A 241 -13.24 0.28 -25.10
CA ASN A 241 -13.68 0.86 -23.84
C ASN A 241 -13.93 2.36 -24.01
N ASP A 242 -14.56 3.01 -23.03
CA ASP A 242 -14.94 4.42 -23.08
C ASP A 242 -13.76 5.39 -23.28
N TYR A 243 -12.52 4.95 -23.03
CA TYR A 243 -11.30 5.74 -23.15
C TYR A 243 -10.32 5.16 -24.19
N PHE A 244 -10.81 4.37 -25.15
CA PHE A 244 -9.96 3.63 -26.09
C PHE A 244 -8.96 4.51 -26.85
N GLU A 245 -9.37 5.72 -27.23
CA GLU A 245 -8.56 6.68 -27.98
C GLU A 245 -7.32 7.18 -27.19
N TYR A 246 -7.33 7.09 -25.86
CA TYR A 246 -6.18 7.48 -25.01
C TYR A 246 -4.97 6.57 -25.21
N PHE A 247 -5.17 5.37 -25.76
CA PHE A 247 -4.15 4.35 -25.95
C PHE A 247 -3.56 4.35 -27.37
N GLY A 248 -3.84 5.38 -28.16
CA GLY A 248 -3.23 5.56 -29.47
C GLY A 248 -1.71 5.84 -29.38
N PRO A 249 -0.96 5.57 -30.48
CA PRO A 249 -1.46 5.08 -31.77
C PRO A 249 -1.55 3.54 -31.88
N ASP A 250 -1.03 2.80 -30.91
CA ASP A 250 -0.79 1.37 -31.00
C ASP A 250 -1.94 0.51 -30.47
N PHE A 251 -2.73 1.05 -29.53
CA PHE A 251 -3.85 0.36 -28.88
C PHE A 251 -3.47 -0.99 -28.26
N LYS A 252 -2.22 -1.09 -27.76
CA LYS A 252 -1.71 -2.27 -27.08
C LYS A 252 -1.65 -2.09 -25.57
N LEU A 253 -1.64 -3.22 -24.87
CA LEU A 253 -1.50 -3.28 -23.42
C LEU A 253 -0.05 -3.01 -22.99
N HIS A 254 0.92 -3.70 -23.60
CA HIS A 254 2.33 -3.61 -23.20
C HIS A 254 3.03 -2.40 -23.81
N ILE A 255 3.96 -1.84 -23.04
CA ILE A 255 4.88 -0.78 -23.46
C ILE A 255 6.29 -1.34 -23.67
N SER A 256 7.07 -0.68 -24.53
CA SER A 256 8.49 -0.97 -24.70
C SER A 256 9.34 -0.02 -23.85
N PRO A 257 10.54 -0.44 -23.41
CA PRO A 257 11.47 0.47 -22.74
C PRO A 257 11.94 1.55 -23.72
N SER A 258 12.37 2.69 -23.19
CA SER A 258 13.00 3.77 -23.95
C SER A 258 14.49 3.47 -24.19
N ASN A 259 15.16 4.31 -24.99
CA ASN A 259 16.62 4.28 -25.19
C ASN A 259 17.41 4.99 -24.07
N MET A 260 16.78 5.30 -22.93
CA MET A 260 17.44 5.89 -21.77
C MET A 260 18.59 4.99 -21.28
N THR A 261 19.72 5.59 -20.92
CA THR A 261 20.86 4.87 -20.35
C THR A 261 20.56 4.41 -18.93
N ASN A 262 20.76 3.12 -18.65
CA ASN A 262 20.73 2.60 -17.29
C ASN A 262 22.00 3.00 -16.52
N GLN A 263 21.86 3.86 -15.50
CA GLN A 263 22.98 4.35 -14.69
C GLN A 263 23.35 3.43 -13.52
N ASN A 264 22.67 2.28 -13.41
CA ASN A 264 22.85 1.31 -12.34
C ASN A 264 23.80 0.20 -12.79
N THR A 265 25.11 0.43 -12.69
CA THR A 265 26.08 -0.62 -13.06
C THR A 265 25.93 -1.86 -12.18
N ASN A 266 26.34 -3.02 -12.68
CA ASN A 266 26.30 -4.27 -11.92
C ASN A 266 27.09 -4.15 -10.61
N GLU A 267 28.24 -3.49 -10.62
CA GLU A 267 29.06 -3.28 -9.43
C GLU A 267 28.34 -2.43 -8.38
N TYR A 268 27.62 -1.39 -8.82
CA TYR A 268 26.81 -0.55 -7.95
C TYR A 268 25.68 -1.35 -7.28
N LEU A 269 24.92 -2.12 -8.08
CA LEU A 269 23.83 -2.94 -7.58
C LEU A 269 24.32 -4.06 -6.65
N GLU A 270 25.35 -4.79 -7.03
CA GLU A 270 25.91 -5.86 -6.20
C GLU A 270 26.42 -5.34 -4.85
N LYS A 271 27.06 -4.16 -4.83
CA LYS A 271 27.53 -3.54 -3.59
C LYS A 271 26.37 -3.21 -2.63
N ILE A 272 25.28 -2.68 -3.14
CA ILE A 272 24.07 -2.40 -2.34
C ILE A 272 23.47 -3.72 -1.85
N LYS A 273 23.24 -4.68 -2.75
CA LYS A 273 22.67 -5.98 -2.42
C LYS A 273 23.45 -6.70 -1.33
N GLN A 274 24.80 -6.73 -1.42
CA GLN A 274 25.65 -7.32 -0.40
C GLN A 274 25.46 -6.67 0.96
N ARG A 275 25.41 -5.32 1.01
CA ARG A 275 25.17 -4.58 2.25
C ARG A 275 23.79 -4.87 2.85
N LEU A 276 22.75 -4.96 2.01
CA LEU A 276 21.42 -5.34 2.48
C LEU A 276 21.40 -6.78 3.02
N PHE A 277 22.13 -7.70 2.40
CA PHE A 277 22.25 -9.07 2.89
C PHE A 277 22.96 -9.15 4.24
N GLU A 278 23.97 -8.33 4.48
CA GLU A 278 24.59 -8.17 5.79
C GLU A 278 23.58 -7.70 6.85
N ASN A 279 22.82 -6.64 6.54
CA ASN A 279 21.79 -6.10 7.42
C ASN A 279 20.72 -7.17 7.74
N LEU A 280 20.21 -7.87 6.72
CA LEU A 280 19.19 -8.91 6.90
C LEU A 280 19.71 -10.08 7.75
N ARG A 281 20.99 -10.47 7.63
CA ARG A 281 21.58 -11.52 8.48
C ARG A 281 21.50 -11.18 9.97
N MET A 282 21.53 -9.89 10.34
CA MET A 282 21.44 -9.46 11.75
C MET A 282 20.11 -9.82 12.42
N LEU A 283 19.04 -10.05 11.64
CA LEU A 283 17.74 -10.52 12.16
C LEU A 283 17.87 -11.91 12.84
N SER A 284 18.66 -12.81 12.26
CA SER A 284 18.86 -14.17 12.83
C SER A 284 19.56 -14.15 14.18
N MET A 285 20.49 -13.21 14.38
CA MET A 285 21.23 -13.08 15.64
C MET A 285 20.34 -12.58 16.78
N ARG A 286 19.31 -11.79 16.46
CA ARG A 286 18.39 -11.21 17.44
C ARG A 286 17.26 -12.15 17.85
N LEU A 287 16.81 -13.02 16.95
CA LEU A 287 15.76 -14.01 17.23
C LEU A 287 16.27 -15.21 18.05
N GLY A 288 17.58 -15.33 18.24
CA GLY A 288 18.21 -16.44 18.97
C GLY A 288 18.05 -17.78 18.26
N SER A 289 18.93 -18.73 18.56
CA SER A 289 19.06 -20.05 17.93
C SER A 289 17.84 -21.00 18.02
N LYS A 290 16.64 -20.50 18.33
CA LYS A 290 15.42 -21.30 18.52
C LYS A 290 14.62 -21.56 17.25
N CYS A 291 14.96 -20.95 16.12
CA CYS A 291 14.26 -21.19 14.85
C CYS A 291 15.18 -21.87 13.81
N ARG A 292 15.85 -22.96 14.19
CA ARG A 292 16.44 -23.93 13.24
C ARG A 292 15.55 -25.15 13.11
N GLN A 293 14.28 -24.97 12.75
CA GLN A 293 13.51 -26.06 12.16
C GLN A 293 13.38 -25.80 10.66
N SER A 294 13.71 -26.84 9.89
CA SER A 294 14.03 -26.77 8.48
C SER A 294 12.90 -26.22 7.63
N LEU A 295 13.10 -25.05 7.05
CA LEU A 295 12.51 -24.71 5.76
C LEU A 295 13.12 -25.65 4.71
N ARG A 296 12.50 -26.83 4.54
CA ARG A 296 12.57 -27.50 3.26
C ARG A 296 11.76 -26.63 2.31
N MET A 297 12.46 -25.90 1.43
CA MET A 297 11.85 -25.46 0.17
C MET A 297 11.19 -26.69 -0.45
N PRO A 298 9.93 -26.63 -0.92
CA PRO A 298 9.37 -27.73 -1.66
C PRO A 298 10.27 -27.96 -2.87
N SER A 299 10.97 -29.10 -2.89
CA SER A 299 11.59 -29.60 -4.10
C SER A 299 10.51 -29.66 -5.18
N GLN A 300 10.74 -28.98 -6.29
CA GLN A 300 9.91 -29.09 -7.48
C GLN A 300 9.81 -30.56 -7.88
N ARG A 301 8.70 -31.21 -7.55
CA ARG A 301 8.24 -32.41 -8.24
C ARG A 301 7.28 -31.96 -9.32
N ILE A 302 7.79 -31.82 -10.54
CA ILE A 302 6.96 -31.78 -11.74
C ILE A 302 6.27 -33.15 -11.80
N VAL A 303 5.03 -33.22 -11.34
CA VAL A 303 4.15 -34.36 -11.62
C VAL A 303 3.50 -34.07 -12.96
N VAL A 304 4.12 -34.55 -14.05
CA VAL A 304 3.44 -34.66 -15.34
C VAL A 304 2.40 -35.76 -15.20
N THR A 305 1.18 -35.39 -14.83
CA THR A 305 0.05 -36.32 -14.90
C THR A 305 -0.33 -36.45 -16.36
N ARG A 306 0.25 -37.47 -17.02
CA ARG A 306 -0.09 -37.90 -18.37
C ARG A 306 -1.54 -38.39 -18.35
N MET A 307 -2.49 -37.54 -18.75
CA MET A 307 -3.88 -37.95 -18.98
C MET A 307 -3.89 -39.01 -20.08
N LYS A 308 -3.93 -40.28 -19.69
CA LYS A 308 -4.30 -41.37 -20.58
C LYS A 308 -5.79 -41.22 -20.90
N LYS A 309 -6.09 -40.89 -22.16
CA LYS A 309 -7.41 -41.08 -22.76
C LYS A 309 -7.80 -42.56 -22.60
N THR A 310 -8.92 -42.83 -21.97
CA THR A 310 -9.71 -44.04 -22.22
C THR A 310 -11.08 -43.60 -22.68
N LEU A 311 -11.48 -44.21 -23.78
CA LEU A 311 -12.51 -43.84 -24.74
C LEU A 311 -13.88 -44.43 -24.36
N LYS A 312 -14.93 -43.87 -25.02
CA LYS A 312 -16.19 -44.51 -25.48
C LYS A 312 -17.36 -44.64 -24.48
N ASN A 313 -18.41 -43.82 -24.67
CA ASN A 313 -19.64 -44.20 -25.39
C ASN A 313 -20.77 -43.16 -25.18
N ALA A 314 -21.16 -42.46 -26.25
CA ALA A 314 -22.54 -42.06 -26.56
C ALA A 314 -22.58 -41.47 -27.98
N SER A 315 -23.46 -42.02 -28.82
CA SER A 315 -23.64 -41.78 -30.25
C SER A 315 -24.36 -40.46 -30.60
N PRO A 316 -24.33 -39.99 -31.86
CA PRO A 316 -24.80 -38.66 -32.27
C PRO A 316 -26.16 -38.68 -33.00
N SER A 317 -27.03 -37.70 -32.69
CA SER A 317 -28.14 -37.16 -33.52
C SER A 317 -28.74 -35.97 -32.74
N ALA A 318 -29.14 -34.80 -33.24
CA ALA A 318 -29.45 -34.23 -34.54
C ALA A 318 -29.32 -32.67 -34.45
N PRO A 319 -29.57 -31.87 -35.50
CA PRO A 319 -29.00 -30.51 -35.67
C PRO A 319 -29.74 -29.37 -34.96
N LEU A 320 -28.98 -28.33 -34.60
CA LEU A 320 -29.45 -27.06 -34.04
C LEU A 320 -30.08 -26.17 -35.13
N THR A 321 -31.28 -25.63 -34.84
CA THR A 321 -31.88 -24.50 -35.55
C THR A 321 -32.09 -23.33 -34.59
N ASN A 322 -31.60 -22.16 -35.03
CA ASN A 322 -32.00 -20.76 -34.80
C ASN A 322 -32.59 -20.26 -33.45
N GLY A 323 -31.90 -19.27 -32.86
CA GLY A 323 -32.48 -17.94 -32.57
C GLY A 323 -32.96 -17.55 -31.15
N LEU A 324 -32.08 -16.90 -30.36
CA LEU A 324 -32.26 -15.79 -29.36
C LEU A 324 -33.30 -15.91 -28.19
N PRO A 325 -33.22 -15.09 -27.11
CA PRO A 325 -32.09 -14.80 -26.20
C PRO A 325 -32.47 -14.97 -24.70
N VAL A 326 -31.54 -15.45 -23.86
CA VAL A 326 -31.73 -15.59 -22.40
C VAL A 326 -31.47 -14.25 -21.69
N ARG A 327 -32.44 -13.33 -21.72
CA ARG A 327 -32.58 -12.23 -20.75
C ARG A 327 -33.75 -12.55 -19.82
N LYS A 328 -33.52 -13.30 -18.73
CA LYS A 328 -34.47 -13.32 -17.59
C LYS A 328 -33.96 -13.87 -16.25
N ASN A 329 -32.73 -14.36 -16.14
CA ASN A 329 -32.23 -14.90 -14.86
C ASN A 329 -31.31 -13.98 -14.03
N PHE A 330 -31.06 -12.74 -14.47
CA PHE A 330 -30.25 -11.77 -13.70
C PHE A 330 -31.06 -10.83 -12.80
N LEU A 331 -32.39 -10.76 -12.96
CA LEU A 331 -33.24 -9.80 -12.23
C LEU A 331 -33.89 -10.35 -10.95
N ILE A 332 -33.73 -11.66 -10.67
CA ILE A 332 -34.33 -12.32 -9.50
C ILE A 332 -33.34 -12.41 -8.32
N GLN A 333 -32.03 -12.36 -8.57
CA GLN A 333 -31.00 -12.36 -7.52
C GLN A 333 -30.92 -11.00 -6.77
N MET A 334 -31.03 -9.87 -7.49
CA MET A 334 -30.90 -8.52 -6.90
C MET A 334 -32.09 -8.05 -6.03
N ARG A 335 -33.22 -8.76 -6.02
CA ARG A 335 -34.38 -8.41 -5.17
C ARG A 335 -34.36 -9.05 -3.79
N ARG A 336 -33.53 -10.07 -3.55
CA ARG A 336 -33.43 -10.72 -2.23
C ARG A 336 -32.43 -10.04 -1.29
N GLU A 337 -31.43 -9.31 -1.79
CA GLU A 337 -30.44 -8.62 -0.95
C GLU A 337 -30.91 -7.24 -0.45
N LYS A 338 -31.84 -6.57 -1.15
CA LYS A 338 -32.42 -5.28 -0.71
C LYS A 338 -33.42 -5.40 0.46
N VAL A 339 -33.94 -6.59 0.75
CA VAL A 339 -34.91 -6.80 1.84
C VAL A 339 -34.22 -7.07 3.18
N VAL A 340 -33.01 -7.64 3.19
CA VAL A 340 -32.26 -7.90 4.43
C VAL A 340 -31.63 -6.63 5.01
N ALA A 341 -31.28 -5.66 4.16
CA ALA A 341 -30.69 -4.38 4.60
C ALA A 341 -31.70 -3.43 5.28
N ARG A 342 -33.02 -3.65 5.14
CA ARG A 342 -34.05 -2.74 5.67
C ARG A 342 -34.58 -3.13 7.06
N THR A 343 -34.34 -4.35 7.52
CA THR A 343 -34.86 -4.86 8.81
C THR A 343 -33.87 -4.68 9.97
N LEU A 344 -32.61 -4.31 9.71
CA LEU A 344 -31.58 -4.12 10.75
C LEU A 344 -31.36 -2.66 11.20
N LEU A 345 -32.10 -1.69 10.65
CA LEU A 345 -31.93 -0.26 10.96
C LEU A 345 -33.04 0.38 11.81
N ILE A 346 -33.95 -0.42 12.39
CA ILE A 346 -34.98 0.07 13.32
C ILE A 346 -34.96 -0.76 14.62
N SER A 347 -33.89 -0.65 15.41
CA SER A 347 -34.03 -0.70 16.88
C SER A 347 -32.76 -0.17 17.57
N LYS A 348 -32.95 0.58 18.67
CA LYS A 348 -31.95 1.08 19.63
C LYS A 348 -31.23 2.41 19.30
N LYS A 349 -31.93 3.52 19.54
CA LYS A 349 -31.30 4.77 20.04
C LYS A 349 -31.13 4.68 21.58
N PRO A 350 -29.95 4.92 22.18
CA PRO A 350 -29.83 5.01 23.63
C PRO A 350 -30.25 6.40 24.12
N LYS A 351 -31.17 6.45 25.09
CA LYS A 351 -31.67 7.66 25.78
C LYS A 351 -30.63 8.35 26.69
N GLU A 352 -29.38 7.88 26.74
CA GLU A 352 -28.37 8.31 27.72
C GLU A 352 -27.61 9.60 27.36
N SER A 353 -27.64 10.04 26.10
CA SER A 353 -26.88 11.23 25.66
C SER A 353 -27.53 12.55 26.11
N LYS A 354 -28.85 12.60 26.29
CA LYS A 354 -29.57 13.83 26.72
C LYS A 354 -29.45 14.13 28.22
N GLN A 355 -29.33 13.12 29.08
CA GLN A 355 -29.14 13.31 30.53
C GLN A 355 -27.71 13.78 30.88
N ARG A 356 -26.71 13.30 30.13
CA ARG A 356 -25.30 13.68 30.34
C ARG A 356 -25.01 15.13 29.94
N MET A 357 -25.70 15.65 28.90
CA MET A 357 -25.62 17.07 28.52
C MET A 357 -26.32 18.01 29.52
N LYS A 358 -27.44 17.59 30.14
CA LYS A 358 -28.11 18.38 31.20
C LYS A 358 -27.24 18.49 32.45
N LYS A 359 -26.58 17.40 32.90
CA LYS A 359 -25.66 17.44 34.06
C LYS A 359 -24.44 18.35 33.84
N LYS A 360 -23.82 18.34 32.64
CA LYS A 360 -22.68 19.23 32.32
C LYS A 360 -23.07 20.72 32.29
N LYS A 361 -24.28 21.08 31.83
CA LYS A 361 -24.77 22.48 31.86
C LYS A 361 -25.02 23.00 33.27
N ILE A 362 -25.51 22.15 34.19
CA ILE A 362 -25.76 22.53 35.59
C ILE A 362 -24.44 22.76 36.36
N GLN A 363 -23.43 21.92 36.11
CA GLN A 363 -22.11 22.04 36.76
C GLN A 363 -21.33 23.29 36.30
N LYS A 364 -21.50 23.70 35.02
CA LYS A 364 -20.90 24.93 34.48
C LYS A 364 -21.54 26.20 35.06
N ARG A 365 -22.84 26.17 35.40
CA ARG A 365 -23.53 27.30 36.06
C ARG A 365 -23.12 27.46 37.54
N LYS A 366 -22.93 26.37 38.29
CA LYS A 366 -22.44 26.43 39.69
C LYS A 366 -21.00 26.95 39.84
N ARG A 367 -20.11 26.67 38.87
CA ARG A 367 -18.74 27.22 38.87
C ARG A 367 -18.67 28.72 38.56
N LYS A 368 -19.63 29.27 37.81
CA LYS A 368 -19.69 30.72 37.51
C LYS A 368 -20.24 31.55 38.69
N SER A 369 -21.09 30.99 39.54
CA SER A 369 -21.60 31.71 40.72
C SER A 369 -20.58 31.79 41.87
N GLN A 370 -19.70 30.80 42.03
CA GLN A 370 -18.64 30.83 43.06
C GLN A 370 -17.50 31.82 42.74
N LYS A 371 -17.24 32.16 41.47
CA LYS A 371 -16.23 33.17 41.10
C LYS A 371 -16.68 34.63 41.32
N ARG A 372 -17.96 34.88 41.62
CA ARG A 372 -18.50 36.24 41.83
C ARG A 372 -18.52 36.71 43.30
N LYS A 373 -18.03 35.90 44.25
CA LYS A 373 -17.90 36.28 45.67
C LYS A 373 -16.45 36.22 46.13
N LYS A 374 -15.67 37.27 45.88
CA LYS A 374 -14.44 37.61 46.63
C LYS A 374 -14.41 39.13 46.82
N PRO A 375 -14.31 39.66 48.06
CA PRO A 375 -14.29 41.10 48.29
C PRO A 375 -12.89 41.69 48.05
N SER A 376 -12.88 42.94 47.59
CA SER A 376 -11.72 43.79 47.37
C SER A 376 -11.01 44.15 48.67
N ARG A 377 -9.67 44.02 48.72
CA ARG A 377 -8.83 44.75 49.68
C ARG A 377 -7.85 45.65 48.92
N ARG A 378 -7.87 46.93 49.29
CA ARG A 378 -7.08 48.06 48.81
C ARG A 378 -5.79 48.20 49.63
N SER A 379 -4.83 48.96 49.07
CA SER A 379 -3.70 49.65 49.74
C SER A 379 -2.47 48.75 50.02
N GLN A 380 -1.19 49.12 49.84
CA GLN A 380 -0.48 50.41 49.79
C GLN A 380 0.85 50.25 48.99
N LYS A 381 1.33 51.33 48.34
CA LYS A 381 2.73 51.54 47.92
C LYS A 381 3.58 52.00 49.12
N PRO A 382 4.91 51.82 49.12
CA PRO A 382 5.78 52.96 48.80
C PRO A 382 7.10 52.65 48.03
N LYS A 383 7.59 53.74 47.40
CA LYS A 383 8.96 54.19 47.03
C LYS A 383 10.13 53.28 47.49
N GLY A 384 11.23 53.00 46.76
CA GLY A 384 11.93 53.66 45.65
C GLY A 384 13.40 53.88 46.07
N SER A 385 14.41 53.38 45.33
CA SER A 385 15.78 53.94 45.25
C SER A 385 16.72 53.14 44.34
N LYS A 386 17.48 53.88 43.51
CA LYS A 386 18.62 53.47 42.67
C LYS A 386 19.91 53.28 43.48
N LYS A 387 20.82 52.41 43.01
CA LYS A 387 22.32 52.49 42.95
C LYS A 387 22.85 51.09 42.57
N ARG A 388 23.46 50.84 41.39
CA ARG A 388 24.86 51.04 40.92
C ARG A 388 25.96 50.38 41.78
N SER A 389 26.91 49.78 41.03
CA SER A 389 28.26 49.24 41.30
C SER A 389 28.41 47.90 42.04
N SER A 390 28.81 46.85 41.31
CA SER A 390 30.21 46.38 41.20
C SER A 390 30.34 45.42 40.03
#